data_AF-A0A397I394-F1
#
_entry.id   AF-A0A397I394-F1
#
_cell.length_a   1.000
_cell.length_b   1.000
_cell.length_c   1.000
_cell.angle_alpha   90.00
_cell.angle_beta   90.00
_cell.angle_gamma   90.00
#
_symmetry.space_group_name_H-M   'P 1'
#
loop_
_entity.id
_entity.type
_entity.pdbx_description
1 polymer ?
#
loop_
_entity_poly.entity_id
_entity_poly.type
_entity_poly.pdbx_seq_one_letter_code
_entity_poly.pdbx_strand_id
1 'polypeptide(L)'
;MNFPLETIPVFVGAFVTTYVIYWIKNLKTNKNEPPMVPYKFPIIGHTLDYLFNAENFLAECRQKYGDPFNIYVFGQVNTIAGNEIIHEVFRNDVFNRASATRDAFPLHQVIKSHNPETTVQIIKTVREGISAKLPLYTGRMQKQLVISINKEIGDCSNPKLIANSIFKVMIARPVADILVGQEISKNEDVIKAFADFTEDFGSIVGLPPILSFIHPKLHSEFITLPLRFGWNPIRKHMVTLKKNLKPVLEKRLKDKEILGDKYEPPLDIIEYILNNPKYETKSYYLCSLW
;
A
#
# COMPACT_ATOMS: atom_id res chain seq x y z
N MET A 1 -45.88 -24.72 -10.95
CA MET A 1 -45.06 -25.40 -11.97
C MET A 1 -44.20 -26.42 -11.22
N ASN A 2 -44.58 -27.70 -11.25
CA ASN A 2 -43.82 -28.77 -10.61
C ASN A 2 -42.80 -29.25 -11.64
N PHE A 3 -41.54 -28.85 -11.49
CA PHE A 3 -40.47 -29.45 -12.27
C PHE A 3 -40.30 -30.90 -11.80
N PRO A 4 -40.49 -31.92 -12.67
CA PRO A 4 -40.27 -33.30 -12.27
C PRO A 4 -38.80 -33.47 -11.86
N LEU A 5 -38.54 -34.24 -10.80
CA LEU A 5 -37.20 -34.46 -10.24
C LEU A 5 -36.18 -34.91 -11.30
N GLU A 6 -36.66 -35.58 -12.36
CA GLU A 6 -35.92 -36.05 -13.53
C GLU A 6 -35.38 -34.95 -14.44
N THR A 7 -35.87 -33.71 -14.31
CA THR A 7 -35.37 -32.56 -15.10
C THR A 7 -34.14 -31.92 -14.49
N ILE A 8 -33.92 -32.08 -13.18
CA ILE A 8 -32.78 -31.49 -12.45
C ILE A 8 -31.43 -31.99 -13.02
N PRO A 9 -31.21 -33.30 -13.26
CA PRO A 9 -29.97 -33.80 -13.85
C PRO A 9 -29.70 -33.24 -15.25
N VAL A 10 -30.75 -33.04 -16.05
CA VAL A 10 -30.64 -32.50 -17.42
C VAL A 10 -30.20 -31.04 -17.38
N PHE A 11 -30.77 -30.23 -16.50
CA PHE A 11 -30.36 -28.83 -16.33
C PHE A 11 -28.93 -28.72 -15.80
N VAL A 12 -28.54 -29.56 -14.84
CA VAL A 12 -27.15 -29.60 -14.33
C VAL A 12 -26.19 -30.01 -15.45
N GLY A 13 -26.52 -31.05 -16.23
CA GLY A 13 -25.69 -31.50 -17.35
C GLY A 13 -25.54 -30.44 -18.45
N ALA A 14 -26.63 -29.76 -18.81
CA ALA A 14 -26.60 -28.66 -19.76
C ALA A 14 -25.77 -27.47 -19.25
N PHE A 15 -25.89 -27.13 -17.97
CA PHE A 15 -25.10 -26.07 -17.34
C PHE A 15 -23.60 -26.41 -17.35
N VAL A 16 -23.24 -27.62 -16.93
CA VAL A 16 -21.84 -28.09 -16.95
C VAL A 16 -21.29 -28.10 -18.37
N THR A 17 -22.04 -28.59 -19.35
CA THR A 17 -21.60 -28.65 -20.75
C THR A 17 -21.39 -27.24 -21.33
N THR A 18 -22.32 -26.32 -21.07
CA THR A 18 -22.21 -24.92 -21.51
C THR A 18 -21.01 -24.23 -20.85
N TYR A 19 -20.78 -24.51 -19.56
CA TYR A 19 -19.62 -24.02 -18.81
C TYR A 19 -18.28 -24.54 -19.38
N VAL A 20 -18.20 -25.82 -19.73
CA VAL A 20 -17.01 -26.43 -20.35
C VAL A 20 -16.74 -25.85 -21.75
N ILE A 21 -17.78 -25.66 -22.57
CA ILE A 21 -17.63 -25.04 -23.89
C ILE A 21 -17.17 -23.58 -23.76
N TYR A 22 -17.75 -22.83 -22.82
CA TYR A 22 -17.33 -21.47 -22.51
C TYR A 22 -15.86 -21.42 -22.05
N TRP A 23 -15.44 -22.37 -21.21
CA TRP A 23 -14.06 -22.51 -20.75
C TRP A 23 -13.07 -22.75 -21.91
N ILE A 24 -13.36 -23.69 -22.82
CA ILE A 24 -12.51 -23.97 -23.99
C ILE A 24 -12.40 -22.75 -24.91
N LYS A 25 -13.49 -21.99 -25.07
CA LYS A 25 -13.47 -20.75 -25.87
C LYS A 25 -12.64 -19.65 -25.23
N ASN A 26 -12.71 -19.48 -23.90
CA ASN A 26 -11.94 -18.49 -23.17
C ASN A 26 -10.44 -18.82 -23.04
N LEU A 27 -10.03 -20.07 -23.27
CA LEU A 27 -8.62 -20.47 -23.34
C LEU A 27 -7.94 -20.02 -24.64
N LYS A 28 -8.69 -19.73 -25.71
CA LYS A 28 -8.12 -19.24 -26.97
C LYS A 28 -7.84 -17.75 -26.85
N THR A 29 -6.57 -17.41 -26.66
CA THR A 29 -6.10 -16.02 -26.77
C THR A 29 -6.22 -15.53 -28.21
N ASN A 30 -6.59 -14.26 -28.38
CA ASN A 30 -6.51 -13.63 -29.69
C ASN A 30 -5.05 -13.61 -30.17
N LYS A 31 -4.83 -13.55 -31.49
CA LYS A 31 -3.47 -13.54 -32.08
C LYS A 31 -2.58 -12.40 -31.56
N ASN A 32 -3.19 -11.31 -31.06
CA ASN A 32 -2.49 -10.13 -30.56
C ASN A 32 -2.38 -10.10 -29.03
N GLU A 33 -2.88 -11.11 -28.32
CA GLU A 33 -2.80 -11.20 -26.87
C GLU A 33 -1.57 -12.02 -26.43
N PRO A 34 -0.97 -11.70 -25.27
CA PRO A 34 0.08 -12.53 -24.70
C PRO A 34 -0.39 -13.99 -24.49
N PRO A 35 0.51 -14.98 -24.62
CA PRO A 35 0.17 -16.39 -24.45
C PRO A 35 -0.44 -16.64 -23.07
N MET A 36 -1.59 -17.33 -23.04
CA MET A 36 -2.22 -17.76 -21.79
C MET A 36 -1.59 -19.07 -21.32
N VAL A 37 -1.06 -19.06 -20.10
CA VAL A 37 -0.54 -20.27 -19.46
C VAL A 37 -1.71 -21.24 -19.24
N PRO A 38 -1.63 -22.51 -19.69
CA PRO A 38 -2.68 -23.48 -19.49
C PRO A 38 -2.84 -23.83 -18.01
N TYR A 39 -4.08 -23.85 -17.53
CA TYR A 39 -4.43 -24.21 -16.15
C TYR A 39 -5.51 -25.29 -16.10
N LYS A 40 -5.45 -26.12 -15.05
CA LYS A 40 -6.34 -27.28 -14.87
C LYS A 40 -7.70 -26.93 -14.28
N PHE A 41 -7.76 -25.94 -13.38
CA PHE A 41 -8.95 -25.63 -12.59
C PHE A 41 -9.56 -24.29 -13.02
N PRO A 42 -10.71 -24.26 -13.72
CA PRO A 42 -11.28 -23.03 -14.30
C PRO A 42 -11.47 -21.86 -13.32
N ILE A 43 -11.88 -22.15 -12.09
CA ILE A 43 -12.23 -21.15 -11.06
C ILE A 43 -10.98 -20.63 -10.32
N ILE A 44 -9.98 -21.49 -10.12
CA ILE A 44 -8.79 -21.19 -9.31
C ILE A 44 -7.62 -20.77 -10.22
N GLY A 45 -7.52 -21.33 -11.42
CA GLY A 45 -6.38 -21.18 -12.31
C GLY A 45 -5.06 -21.55 -11.66
N HIS A 46 -4.13 -20.61 -11.72
CA HIS A 46 -2.77 -20.70 -11.17
C HIS A 46 -2.69 -20.13 -9.75
N THR A 47 -3.82 -19.83 -9.10
CA THR A 47 -3.81 -19.14 -7.79
C THR A 47 -3.00 -19.91 -6.73
N LEU A 48 -3.06 -21.25 -6.71
CA LEU A 48 -2.31 -22.04 -5.74
C LEU A 48 -0.80 -21.99 -6.01
N ASP A 49 -0.39 -22.17 -7.26
CA ASP A 49 1.03 -22.08 -7.65
C ASP A 49 1.57 -20.67 -7.39
N TYR A 50 0.76 -19.64 -7.69
CA TYR A 50 1.09 -18.25 -7.43
C TYR A 50 1.18 -17.93 -5.92
N LEU A 51 0.38 -18.56 -5.07
CA LEU A 51 0.39 -18.32 -3.63
C LEU A 51 1.54 -19.03 -2.91
N PHE A 52 1.82 -20.28 -3.29
CA PHE A 52 2.72 -21.15 -2.53
C PHE A 52 4.06 -21.40 -3.22
N ASN A 53 4.19 -21.08 -4.51
CA ASN A 53 5.40 -21.36 -5.30
C ASN A 53 5.64 -20.30 -6.41
N ALA A 54 5.33 -19.03 -6.12
CA ALA A 54 5.30 -17.96 -7.13
C ALA A 54 6.60 -17.86 -7.94
N GLU A 55 7.75 -17.90 -7.27
CA GLU A 55 9.05 -17.68 -7.89
C GLU A 55 9.36 -18.76 -8.94
N ASN A 56 9.28 -20.04 -8.56
CA ASN A 56 9.53 -21.15 -9.49
C ASN A 56 8.47 -21.20 -10.59
N PHE A 57 7.19 -21.02 -10.23
CA PHE A 57 6.09 -21.01 -11.19
C PHE A 57 6.26 -19.94 -12.27
N LEU A 58 6.57 -18.70 -11.88
CA LEU A 58 6.78 -17.60 -12.81
C LEU A 58 8.05 -17.79 -13.63
N ALA A 59 9.12 -18.35 -13.06
CA ALA A 59 10.35 -18.68 -13.78
C ALA A 59 10.12 -19.74 -14.88
N GLU A 60 9.38 -20.82 -14.56
CA GLU A 60 9.01 -21.85 -15.53
C GLU A 60 8.11 -21.29 -16.64
N CYS A 61 7.13 -20.46 -16.29
CA CYS A 61 6.27 -19.79 -17.28
C CYS A 61 7.10 -18.92 -18.22
N ARG A 62 8.02 -18.11 -17.67
CA ARG A 62 8.91 -17.26 -18.45
C ARG A 62 9.80 -18.07 -19.38
N GLN A 63 10.38 -19.17 -18.91
CA GLN A 63 11.21 -20.05 -19.74
C GLN A 63 10.43 -20.66 -20.90
N LYS A 64 9.16 -21.01 -20.67
CA LYS A 64 8.33 -21.73 -21.65
C LYS A 64 7.59 -20.82 -22.63
N TYR A 65 7.13 -19.66 -22.18
CA TYR A 65 6.25 -18.78 -22.96
C TYR A 65 6.88 -17.44 -23.34
N GLY A 66 8.02 -17.08 -22.74
CA GLY A 66 8.63 -15.76 -22.90
C GLY A 66 7.82 -14.65 -22.21
N ASP A 67 8.31 -13.41 -22.32
CA ASP A 67 7.61 -12.22 -21.80
C ASP A 67 6.94 -11.44 -22.94
N PRO A 68 5.74 -10.85 -22.74
CA PRO A 68 4.81 -11.06 -21.63
C PRO A 68 4.05 -12.39 -21.76
N PHE A 69 3.48 -12.86 -20.65
CA PHE A 69 2.53 -13.98 -20.64
C PHE A 69 1.35 -13.72 -19.70
N ASN A 70 0.24 -14.43 -19.90
CA ASN A 70 -0.98 -14.30 -19.12
C ASN A 70 -1.16 -15.48 -18.16
N ILE A 71 -1.51 -15.20 -16.91
CA ILE A 71 -1.89 -16.19 -15.90
C ILE A 71 -3.28 -15.89 -15.35
N TYR A 72 -4.08 -16.93 -15.09
CA TYR A 72 -5.32 -16.79 -14.34
C TYR A 72 -5.06 -16.90 -12.82
N VAL A 73 -5.26 -15.82 -12.07
CA VAL A 73 -5.04 -15.76 -10.62
C VAL A 73 -6.18 -14.95 -9.97
N PHE A 74 -6.73 -15.44 -8.86
CA PHE A 74 -7.84 -14.84 -8.11
C PHE A 74 -9.08 -14.49 -8.94
N GLY A 75 -9.41 -15.34 -9.93
CA GLY A 75 -10.58 -15.13 -10.79
C GLY A 75 -10.34 -14.19 -11.98
N GLN A 76 -9.11 -13.72 -12.17
CA GLN A 76 -8.76 -12.70 -13.16
C GLN A 76 -7.57 -13.13 -14.02
N VAL A 77 -7.58 -12.71 -15.29
CA VAL A 77 -6.40 -12.83 -16.17
C VAL A 77 -5.44 -11.70 -15.84
N ASN A 78 -4.24 -12.05 -15.41
CA ASN A 78 -3.15 -11.14 -15.08
C ASN A 78 -2.03 -11.31 -16.10
N THR A 79 -1.64 -10.21 -16.73
CA THR A 79 -0.50 -10.19 -17.65
C THR A 79 0.78 -9.93 -16.85
N ILE A 80 1.70 -10.90 -16.87
CA ILE A 80 3.02 -10.77 -16.25
C ILE A 80 3.94 -10.12 -17.27
N ALA A 81 4.39 -8.91 -16.94
CA ALA A 81 5.31 -8.15 -17.76
C ALA A 81 6.76 -8.43 -17.35
N GLY A 82 7.59 -8.80 -18.32
CA GLY A 82 9.02 -8.93 -18.14
C GLY A 82 9.75 -7.59 -18.02
N ASN A 83 11.02 -7.64 -17.61
CA ASN A 83 11.86 -6.44 -17.47
C ASN A 83 12.00 -5.63 -18.76
N GLU A 84 11.95 -6.27 -19.93
CA GLU A 84 12.17 -5.59 -21.21
C GLU A 84 11.04 -4.61 -21.57
N ILE A 85 9.81 -4.95 -21.18
CA ILE A 85 8.60 -4.19 -21.52
C ILE A 85 8.06 -3.36 -20.34
N ILE A 86 8.63 -3.51 -19.14
CA ILE A 86 8.15 -2.81 -17.94
C ILE A 86 8.19 -1.28 -18.12
N HIS A 87 9.14 -0.79 -18.91
CA HIS A 87 9.28 0.62 -19.21
C HIS A 87 8.10 1.17 -20.03
N GLU A 88 7.51 0.37 -20.91
CA GLU A 88 6.29 0.73 -21.65
C GLU A 88 5.08 0.77 -20.70
N VAL A 89 4.98 -0.20 -19.79
CA VAL A 89 3.92 -0.25 -18.76
C VAL A 89 3.95 1.00 -17.89
N PHE A 90 5.14 1.49 -17.52
CA PHE A 90 5.26 2.69 -16.68
C PHE A 90 5.10 4.02 -17.42
N ARG A 91 5.35 4.08 -18.73
CA ARG A 91 5.25 5.32 -19.52
C ARG A 91 3.88 5.54 -20.16
N ASN A 92 3.16 4.47 -20.46
CA ASN A 92 1.87 4.54 -21.12
C ASN A 92 0.77 4.95 -20.11
N ASP A 93 -0.03 5.95 -20.48
CA ASP A 93 -1.08 6.54 -19.66
C ASP A 93 -2.35 5.67 -19.54
N VAL A 94 -2.48 4.65 -20.39
CA VAL A 94 -3.52 3.64 -20.30
C VAL A 94 -3.41 2.85 -18.99
N PHE A 95 -2.20 2.65 -18.46
CA PHE A 95 -1.99 1.97 -17.18
C PHE A 95 -2.18 2.93 -16.00
N ASN A 96 -3.13 2.63 -15.12
CA ASN A 96 -3.44 3.47 -13.97
C ASN A 96 -2.98 2.86 -12.63
N ARG A 97 -1.79 3.28 -12.18
CA ARG A 97 -1.23 2.86 -10.89
C ARG A 97 -2.11 3.24 -9.70
N ALA A 98 -2.77 4.40 -9.74
CA ALA A 98 -3.59 4.86 -8.62
C ALA A 98 -4.84 3.99 -8.44
N SER A 99 -5.47 3.55 -9.53
CA SER A 99 -6.57 2.60 -9.50
C SER A 99 -6.11 1.23 -8.99
N ALA A 100 -5.02 0.69 -9.54
CA ALA A 100 -4.48 -0.59 -9.07
C ALA A 100 -4.12 -0.59 -7.57
N THR A 101 -3.55 0.52 -7.09
CA THR A 101 -3.24 0.70 -5.66
C THR A 101 -4.52 0.76 -4.81
N ARG A 102 -5.60 1.37 -5.30
CA ARG A 102 -6.88 1.46 -4.58
C ARG A 102 -7.56 0.10 -4.47
N ASP A 103 -7.49 -0.71 -5.52
CA ASP A 103 -8.08 -2.04 -5.56
C ASP A 103 -7.32 -3.02 -4.66
N ALA A 104 -5.97 -2.93 -4.64
CA ALA A 104 -5.13 -3.72 -3.75
C ALA A 104 -5.21 -3.24 -2.29
N PHE A 105 -5.33 -1.93 -2.08
CA PHE A 105 -5.27 -1.29 -0.76
C PHE A 105 -6.44 -0.32 -0.58
N PRO A 106 -7.57 -0.74 0.02
CA PRO A 106 -8.72 0.13 0.26
C PRO A 106 -8.46 1.05 1.46
N LEU A 107 -7.44 1.91 1.38
CA LEU A 107 -7.04 2.88 2.40
C LEU A 107 -8.21 3.74 2.88
N HIS A 108 -9.17 4.02 2.00
CA HIS A 108 -10.40 4.74 2.31
C HIS A 108 -11.28 4.10 3.37
N GLN A 109 -11.19 2.77 3.53
CA GLN A 109 -11.90 2.02 4.56
C GLN A 109 -11.11 1.93 5.87
N VAL A 110 -9.78 2.11 5.80
CA VAL A 110 -8.87 2.10 6.95
C VAL A 110 -8.78 3.48 7.62
N ILE A 111 -8.78 4.54 6.81
CA ILE A 111 -8.63 5.94 7.24
C ILE A 111 -9.93 6.68 6.93
N LYS A 112 -10.75 6.96 7.95
CA LYS A 112 -12.09 7.55 7.81
C LYS A 112 -12.12 8.93 7.13
N SER A 113 -11.01 9.65 7.12
CA SER A 113 -10.89 10.99 6.54
C SER A 113 -10.47 10.99 5.06
N HIS A 114 -10.46 9.82 4.42
CA HIS A 114 -9.91 9.64 3.09
C HIS A 114 -10.83 10.14 1.97
N ASN A 115 -10.40 11.21 1.30
CA ASN A 115 -10.83 11.52 -0.06
C ASN A 115 -9.71 11.04 -1.02
N PRO A 116 -10.01 10.18 -2.01
CA PRO A 116 -9.00 9.65 -2.94
C PRO A 116 -8.23 10.73 -3.72
N GLU A 117 -8.90 11.79 -4.16
CA GLU A 117 -8.27 12.92 -4.86
C GLU A 117 -7.34 13.68 -3.93
N THR A 118 -7.79 13.91 -2.69
CA THR A 118 -6.97 14.56 -1.65
C THR A 118 -5.74 13.72 -1.31
N THR A 119 -5.87 12.38 -1.30
CA THR A 119 -4.75 11.46 -1.02
C THR A 119 -3.70 11.49 -2.12
N VAL A 120 -4.11 11.43 -3.39
CA VAL A 120 -3.18 11.55 -4.53
C VAL A 120 -2.43 12.89 -4.47
N GLN A 121 -3.15 13.97 -4.12
CA GLN A 121 -2.55 15.29 -3.97
C GLN A 121 -1.58 15.38 -2.79
N ILE A 122 -1.91 14.78 -1.63
CA ILE A 122 -1.01 14.73 -0.47
C ILE A 122 0.24 13.95 -0.82
N ILE A 123 0.13 12.76 -1.44
CA ILE A 123 1.29 11.96 -1.86
C ILE A 123 2.20 12.77 -2.79
N LYS A 124 1.61 13.47 -3.77
CA LYS A 124 2.35 14.35 -4.67
C LYS A 124 3.07 15.48 -3.91
N THR A 125 2.36 16.13 -3.00
CA THR A 125 2.90 17.23 -2.17
C THR A 125 4.05 16.75 -1.30
N VAL A 126 3.91 15.61 -0.62
CA VAL A 126 4.97 15.01 0.20
C VAL A 126 6.18 14.66 -0.67
N ARG A 127 5.97 14.03 -1.82
CA ARG A 127 7.06 13.68 -2.76
C ARG A 127 7.80 14.92 -3.22
N GLU A 128 7.09 15.98 -3.62
CA GLU A 128 7.68 17.25 -4.04
C GLU A 128 8.45 17.91 -2.90
N GLY A 129 7.88 17.97 -1.70
CA GLY A 129 8.53 18.54 -0.52
C GLY A 129 9.81 17.82 -0.13
N ILE A 130 9.82 16.48 -0.19
CA ILE A 130 11.03 15.67 0.05
C ILE A 130 12.06 15.91 -1.07
N SER A 131 11.64 15.79 -2.33
CA SER A 131 12.56 15.85 -3.48
C SER A 131 13.22 17.22 -3.62
N ALA A 132 12.46 18.30 -3.44
CA ALA A 132 12.94 19.67 -3.55
C ALA A 132 14.00 20.02 -2.49
N LYS A 133 13.97 19.34 -1.33
CA LYS A 133 14.85 19.64 -0.19
C LYS A 133 15.74 18.46 0.22
N LEU A 134 15.88 17.45 -0.65
CA LEU A 134 16.65 16.24 -0.36
C LEU A 134 18.10 16.51 0.10
N PRO A 135 18.86 17.44 -0.51
CA PRO A 135 20.20 17.78 -0.02
C PRO A 135 20.18 18.29 1.43
N LEU A 136 19.16 19.07 1.81
CA LEU A 136 19.00 19.61 3.16
C LEU A 136 18.62 18.52 4.18
N TYR A 137 17.90 17.48 3.75
CA TYR A 137 17.55 16.36 4.61
C TYR A 137 18.70 15.36 4.81
N THR A 138 19.65 15.26 3.88
CA THR A 138 20.66 14.19 3.87
C THR A 138 21.48 14.13 5.15
N GLY A 139 22.10 15.24 5.57
CA GLY A 139 22.91 15.25 6.81
C GLY A 139 22.08 14.97 8.07
N ARG A 140 20.82 15.40 8.07
CA ARG A 140 19.88 15.15 9.15
C ARG A 140 19.45 13.68 9.22
N MET A 141 19.15 13.04 8.08
CA MET A 141 18.89 11.60 8.01
C MET A 141 20.08 10.80 8.55
N GLN A 142 21.30 11.12 8.10
CA GLN A 142 22.52 10.46 8.57
C GLN A 142 22.69 10.57 10.08
N LYS A 143 22.47 11.77 10.65
CA LYS A 143 22.52 11.98 12.09
C LYS A 143 21.50 11.12 12.84
N GLN A 144 20.25 11.07 12.38
CA GLN A 144 19.22 10.23 13.00
C GLN A 144 19.51 8.73 12.88
N LEU A 145 20.07 8.30 11.75
CA LEU A 145 20.50 6.91 11.56
C LEU A 145 21.60 6.52 12.55
N VAL A 146 22.63 7.36 12.72
CA VAL A 146 23.71 7.13 13.70
C VAL A 146 23.15 7.06 15.13
N ILE A 147 22.23 7.96 15.50
CA ILE A 147 21.56 7.90 16.80
C ILE A 147 20.85 6.56 17.00
N SER A 148 20.09 6.10 16.01
CA SER A 148 19.40 4.81 16.09
C SER A 148 20.36 3.62 16.13
N ILE A 149 21.45 3.64 15.34
CA ILE A 149 22.47 2.59 15.36
C ILE A 149 23.11 2.48 16.74
N ASN A 150 23.52 3.62 17.32
CA ASN A 150 24.15 3.63 18.64
C ASN A 150 23.17 3.19 19.75
N LYS A 151 21.87 3.48 19.60
CA LYS A 151 20.85 3.09 20.57
C LYS A 151 20.55 1.58 20.52
N GLU A 152 20.41 1.02 19.32
CA GLU A 152 19.94 -0.37 19.15
C GLU A 152 21.09 -1.38 19.12
N ILE A 153 22.20 -1.02 18.45
CA ILE A 153 23.38 -1.87 18.32
C ILE A 153 24.39 -1.50 19.41
N GLY A 154 24.76 -0.23 19.49
CA GLY A 154 25.79 0.29 20.40
C GLY A 154 27.19 -0.21 20.07
N ASP A 155 28.15 0.09 20.93
CA ASP A 155 29.51 -0.44 20.82
C ASP A 155 29.51 -1.93 21.17
N CYS A 156 30.02 -2.75 20.26
CA CYS A 156 30.05 -4.20 20.42
C CYS A 156 31.48 -4.65 20.75
N SER A 157 31.75 -4.96 22.03
CA SER A 157 33.01 -5.58 22.44
C SER A 157 33.10 -7.06 22.05
N ASN A 158 31.96 -7.70 21.81
CA ASN A 158 31.81 -9.06 21.32
C ASN A 158 30.82 -9.10 20.14
N PRO A 159 30.89 -10.11 19.25
CA PRO A 159 29.92 -10.28 18.17
C PRO A 159 28.48 -10.32 18.71
N LYS A 160 27.60 -9.49 18.14
CA LYS A 160 26.18 -9.38 18.50
C LYS A 160 25.32 -9.81 17.32
N LEU A 161 24.36 -10.70 17.56
CA LEU A 161 23.35 -11.05 16.57
C LEU A 161 22.36 -9.88 16.43
N ILE A 162 22.25 -9.33 15.22
CA ILE A 162 21.33 -8.23 14.92
C ILE A 162 20.04 -8.81 14.36
N ALA A 163 18.94 -8.64 15.07
CA ALA A 163 17.62 -9.06 14.61
C ALA A 163 17.09 -8.11 13.52
N ASN A 164 16.41 -8.66 12.51
CA ASN A 164 15.80 -7.88 11.44
C ASN A 164 14.79 -6.83 11.94
N SER A 165 14.15 -7.09 13.09
CA SER A 165 13.20 -6.18 13.74
C SER A 165 13.82 -4.86 14.21
N ILE A 166 15.15 -4.77 14.31
CA ILE A 166 15.83 -3.53 14.69
C ILE A 166 15.80 -2.51 13.53
N PHE A 167 15.83 -2.97 12.28
CA PHE A 167 15.88 -2.09 11.10
C PHE A 167 14.65 -1.19 10.99
N LYS A 168 13.45 -1.66 11.39
CA LYS A 168 12.25 -0.80 11.37
C LYS A 168 12.41 0.42 12.27
N VAL A 169 13.03 0.29 13.44
CA VAL A 169 13.27 1.41 14.36
C VAL A 169 14.35 2.34 13.80
N MET A 170 15.41 1.77 13.21
CA MET A 170 16.48 2.54 12.58
C MET A 170 15.98 3.45 11.46
N ILE A 171 15.07 2.95 10.62
CA ILE A 171 14.47 3.71 9.51
C ILE A 171 13.34 4.63 10.00
N ALA A 172 12.58 4.24 11.03
CA ALA A 172 11.48 5.05 11.55
C ALA A 172 11.94 6.41 12.07
N ARG A 173 13.11 6.49 12.72
CA ARG A 173 13.63 7.75 13.27
C ARG A 173 13.88 8.83 12.20
N PRO A 174 14.70 8.61 11.15
CA PRO A 174 14.89 9.61 10.09
C PRO A 174 13.59 9.91 9.33
N VAL A 175 12.70 8.93 9.15
CA VAL A 175 11.40 9.14 8.49
C VAL A 175 10.50 10.06 9.33
N ALA A 176 10.30 9.75 10.61
CA ALA A 176 9.52 10.56 11.53
C ALA A 176 10.09 11.98 11.61
N ASP A 177 11.41 12.09 11.69
CA ASP A 177 12.09 13.38 11.69
C ASP A 177 11.69 14.23 10.48
N ILE A 178 11.81 13.72 9.26
CA ILE A 178 11.48 14.49 8.06
C ILE A 178 9.99 14.78 7.95
N LEU A 179 9.15 13.78 8.25
CA LEU A 179 7.72 13.91 8.04
C LEU A 179 7.05 14.81 9.07
N VAL A 180 7.43 14.71 10.35
CA VAL A 180 6.76 15.40 11.47
C VAL A 180 7.66 16.38 12.23
N GLY A 181 8.92 16.51 11.84
CA GLY A 181 9.86 17.47 12.43
C GLY A 181 10.60 16.96 13.67
N GLN A 182 11.71 17.64 13.99
CA GLN A 182 12.58 17.31 15.13
C GLN A 182 11.91 17.45 16.49
N GLU A 183 10.89 18.30 16.58
CA GLU A 183 10.16 18.56 17.83
C GLU A 183 9.35 17.33 18.26
N ILE A 184 8.82 16.61 17.28
CA ILE A 184 7.95 15.45 17.49
C ILE A 184 8.74 14.14 17.44
N SER A 185 9.74 14.04 16.55
CA SER A 185 10.55 12.83 16.34
C SER A 185 11.47 12.47 17.51
N LYS A 186 11.61 13.36 18.52
CA LYS A 186 12.29 13.04 19.79
C LYS A 186 11.48 12.12 20.69
N ASN A 187 10.15 12.06 20.51
CA ASN A 187 9.31 11.19 21.32
C ASN A 187 9.44 9.74 20.82
N GLU A 188 9.92 8.86 21.70
CA GLU A 188 10.08 7.42 21.40
C GLU A 188 8.76 6.71 21.08
N ASP A 189 7.63 7.16 21.65
CA ASP A 189 6.31 6.63 21.31
C ASP A 189 5.97 6.94 19.85
N VAL A 190 6.38 8.12 19.35
CA VAL A 190 6.20 8.49 17.94
C VAL A 190 7.09 7.63 17.05
N ILE A 191 8.38 7.47 17.40
CA ILE A 191 9.29 6.62 16.62
C ILE A 191 8.78 5.18 16.56
N LYS A 192 8.30 4.65 17.70
CA LYS A 192 7.68 3.33 17.76
C LYS A 192 6.42 3.25 16.91
N ALA A 193 5.55 4.27 16.94
CA ALA A 193 4.37 4.33 16.08
C ALA A 193 4.74 4.29 14.59
N PHE A 194 5.79 4.99 14.16
CA PHE A 194 6.29 4.93 12.79
C PHE A 194 6.90 3.55 12.44
N ALA A 195 7.66 2.95 13.35
CA ALA A 195 8.29 1.65 13.15
C ALA A 195 7.24 0.53 12.99
N ASP A 196 6.25 0.52 13.88
CA ASP A 196 5.22 -0.53 13.94
C ASP A 196 4.08 -0.30 12.93
N PHE A 197 3.93 0.91 12.40
CA PHE A 197 2.89 1.22 11.41
C PHE A 197 2.94 0.29 10.20
N THR A 198 4.14 0.04 9.65
CA THR A 198 4.28 -0.79 8.44
C THR A 198 3.91 -2.25 8.66
N GLU A 199 4.19 -2.79 9.84
CA GLU A 199 3.84 -4.15 10.24
C GLU A 199 2.33 -4.29 10.47
N ASP A 200 1.75 -3.38 11.25
CA ASP A 200 0.30 -3.35 11.49
C ASP A 200 -0.49 -3.07 10.20
N PHE A 201 0.04 -2.21 9.32
CA PHE A 201 -0.52 -1.97 7.99
C PHE A 201 -0.42 -3.22 7.11
N GLY A 202 0.76 -3.85 7.08
CA GLY A 202 1.03 -5.09 6.35
C GLY A 202 0.07 -6.21 6.72
N SER A 203 -0.30 -6.34 7.99
CA SER A 203 -1.27 -7.34 8.45
C SER A 203 -2.67 -7.17 7.85
N ILE A 204 -3.06 -5.94 7.49
CA ILE A 204 -4.35 -5.65 6.83
C ILE A 204 -4.28 -6.00 5.34
N VAL A 205 -3.16 -5.66 4.69
CA VAL A 205 -3.03 -5.72 3.23
C VAL A 205 -2.40 -7.01 2.70
N GLY A 206 -1.74 -7.78 3.56
CA GLY A 206 -1.12 -9.05 3.22
C GLY A 206 -2.10 -10.22 3.07
N LEU A 207 -3.39 -10.00 3.32
CA LEU A 207 -4.43 -10.99 3.06
C LEU A 207 -4.61 -11.12 1.54
N PRO A 208 -4.26 -12.28 0.94
CA PRO A 208 -4.45 -12.44 -0.49
C PRO A 208 -5.94 -12.34 -0.84
N PRO A 209 -6.30 -11.89 -2.05
CA PRO A 209 -7.69 -11.74 -2.48
C PRO A 209 -8.38 -13.08 -2.77
N ILE A 210 -8.33 -13.99 -1.79
CA ILE A 210 -8.86 -15.34 -1.86
C ILE A 210 -10.36 -15.35 -2.16
N LEU A 211 -11.13 -14.31 -1.85
CA LEU A 211 -12.56 -14.28 -2.16
C LEU A 211 -12.89 -13.70 -3.55
N SER A 212 -11.88 -13.19 -4.27
CA SER A 212 -12.09 -12.55 -5.57
C SER A 212 -12.49 -13.52 -6.69
N PHE A 213 -12.25 -14.83 -6.53
CA PHE A 213 -12.79 -15.83 -7.47
C PHE A 213 -14.33 -15.94 -7.43
N ILE A 214 -14.97 -15.49 -6.34
CA ILE A 214 -16.45 -15.43 -6.24
C ILE A 214 -16.94 -14.10 -6.79
N HIS A 215 -16.38 -13.00 -6.29
CA HIS A 215 -16.71 -11.65 -6.76
C HIS A 215 -15.62 -10.65 -6.35
N PRO A 216 -15.16 -9.75 -7.24
CA PRO A 216 -14.05 -8.83 -6.96
C PRO A 216 -14.24 -7.95 -5.71
N LYS A 217 -15.48 -7.58 -5.38
CA LYS A 217 -15.79 -6.76 -4.19
C LYS A 217 -15.96 -7.56 -2.89
N LEU A 218 -16.12 -8.88 -2.97
CA LEU A 218 -16.39 -9.69 -1.78
C LEU A 218 -15.18 -9.71 -0.85
N HIS A 219 -13.98 -9.79 -1.43
CA HIS A 219 -12.74 -9.73 -0.67
C HIS A 219 -12.59 -8.39 0.07
N SER A 220 -12.81 -7.26 -0.62
CA SER A 220 -12.71 -5.93 0.00
C SER A 220 -13.69 -5.73 1.15
N GLU A 221 -14.93 -6.24 1.03
CA GLU A 221 -15.91 -6.16 2.13
C GLU A 221 -15.49 -7.04 3.33
N PHE A 222 -14.94 -8.22 3.07
CA PHE A 222 -14.48 -9.13 4.11
C PHE A 222 -13.28 -8.57 4.89
N ILE A 223 -12.22 -8.12 4.21
CA ILE A 223 -11.01 -7.60 4.89
C ILE A 223 -11.30 -6.32 5.68
N THR A 224 -12.37 -5.61 5.36
CA THR A 224 -12.74 -4.36 6.04
C THR A 224 -13.79 -4.51 7.11
N LEU A 225 -14.38 -5.70 7.24
CA LEU A 225 -15.33 -6.00 8.31
C LEU A 225 -14.72 -5.78 9.71
N PRO A 226 -13.51 -6.27 10.04
CA PRO A 226 -12.89 -5.99 11.35
C PRO A 226 -12.66 -4.50 11.59
N LEU A 227 -12.27 -3.76 10.54
CA LEU A 227 -12.05 -2.31 10.61
C LEU A 227 -13.34 -1.55 10.94
N ARG A 228 -14.48 -1.96 10.37
CA ARG A 228 -15.80 -1.38 10.66
C ARG A 228 -16.24 -1.60 12.11
N PHE A 229 -15.88 -2.75 12.70
CA PHE A 229 -16.14 -3.05 14.11
C PHE A 229 -15.09 -2.50 15.08
N GLY A 230 -14.22 -1.61 14.62
CA GLY A 230 -13.29 -0.87 15.46
C GLY A 230 -11.95 -1.57 15.72
N TRP A 231 -11.73 -2.76 15.15
CA TRP A 231 -10.44 -3.46 15.17
C TRP A 231 -9.52 -2.92 14.08
N ASN A 232 -9.12 -1.65 14.24
CA ASN A 232 -8.16 -1.00 13.36
C ASN A 232 -6.78 -0.93 14.05
N PRO A 233 -5.81 -1.78 13.67
CA PRO A 233 -4.49 -1.80 14.31
C PRO A 233 -3.69 -0.51 14.07
N ILE A 234 -4.07 0.29 13.08
CA ILE A 234 -3.44 1.59 12.78
C ILE A 234 -3.93 2.69 13.72
N ARG A 235 -5.13 2.54 14.30
CA ARG A 235 -5.75 3.58 15.13
C ARG A 235 -4.86 4.01 16.29
N LYS A 236 -4.14 3.07 16.91
CA LYS A 236 -3.20 3.37 18.01
C LYS A 236 -2.09 4.33 17.58
N HIS A 237 -1.53 4.12 16.39
CA HIS A 237 -0.46 4.96 15.81
C HIS A 237 -0.97 6.37 15.52
N MET A 238 -2.17 6.47 14.96
CA MET A 238 -2.84 7.74 14.68
C MET A 238 -3.10 8.54 15.96
N VAL A 239 -3.57 7.87 17.03
CA VAL A 239 -3.79 8.50 18.34
C VAL A 239 -2.48 9.03 18.91
N THR A 240 -1.42 8.22 18.89
CA THR A 240 -0.09 8.65 19.35
C THR A 240 0.43 9.84 18.55
N LEU A 241 0.32 9.80 17.23
CA LEU A 241 0.76 10.90 16.38
C LEU A 241 -0.05 12.17 16.66
N LYS A 242 -1.39 12.08 16.71
CA LYS A 242 -2.27 13.22 16.99
C LYS A 242 -1.98 13.86 18.34
N LYS A 243 -1.78 13.05 19.38
CA LYS A 243 -1.45 13.53 20.74
C LYS A 243 -0.18 14.40 20.74
N ASN A 244 0.83 14.02 19.96
CA ASN A 244 2.12 14.71 19.93
C ASN A 244 2.18 15.84 18.89
N LEU A 245 1.47 15.71 17.77
CA LEU A 245 1.45 16.69 16.70
C LEU A 245 0.59 17.91 17.02
N LYS A 246 -0.57 17.71 17.64
CA LYS A 246 -1.52 18.80 17.95
C LYS A 246 -0.89 19.99 18.68
N PRO A 247 -0.19 19.83 19.83
CA PRO A 247 0.36 20.97 20.56
C PRO A 247 1.46 21.70 19.77
N VAL A 248 2.26 20.97 18.98
CA VAL A 248 3.30 21.55 18.13
C VAL A 248 2.67 22.37 17.01
N LEU A 249 1.62 21.84 16.37
CA LEU A 249 0.91 22.51 15.30
C LEU A 249 0.24 23.80 15.78
N GLU A 250 -0.47 23.74 16.91
CA GLU A 250 -1.11 24.91 17.53
C GLU A 250 -0.09 25.99 17.88
N LYS A 251 1.08 25.59 18.41
CA LYS A 251 2.18 26.51 18.69
C LYS A 251 2.71 27.16 17.40
N ARG A 252 3.02 26.38 16.36
CA ARG A 252 3.53 26.92 15.08
C ARG A 252 2.58 27.92 14.44
N LEU A 253 1.28 27.64 14.45
CA LEU A 253 0.26 28.56 13.92
C LEU A 253 0.25 29.87 14.70
N LYS A 254 0.26 29.81 16.03
CA LYS A 254 0.32 30.99 16.89
C LYS A 254 1.61 31.79 16.71
N ASP A 255 2.75 31.11 16.64
CA ASP A 255 4.05 31.74 16.43
C ASP A 255 4.11 32.42 15.05
N LYS A 256 3.51 31.83 14.02
CA LYS A 256 3.38 32.42 12.68
C LYS A 256 2.54 33.70 12.69
N GLU A 257 1.44 33.73 13.45
CA GLU A 257 0.60 34.92 13.63
C GLU A 257 1.32 36.04 14.38
N ILE A 258 2.07 35.71 15.44
CA ILE A 258 2.76 36.68 16.30
C ILE A 258 4.02 37.24 15.64
N LEU A 259 4.82 36.36 15.04
CA LEU A 259 6.16 36.72 14.53
C LEU A 259 6.12 37.23 13.09
N GLY A 260 5.08 36.91 12.32
CA GLY A 260 4.94 37.31 10.92
C GLY A 260 6.21 36.97 10.13
N ASP A 261 6.85 38.00 9.55
CA ASP A 261 8.09 37.87 8.76
C ASP A 261 9.29 37.33 9.55
N LYS A 262 9.24 37.36 10.88
CA LYS A 262 10.30 36.82 11.76
C LYS A 262 10.11 35.34 12.09
N TYR A 263 9.01 34.71 11.65
CA TYR A 263 8.80 33.28 11.86
C TYR A 263 9.79 32.47 11.01
N GLU A 264 10.60 31.64 11.66
CA GLU A 264 11.53 30.73 10.98
C GLU A 264 10.87 29.35 10.82
N PRO A 265 10.41 28.98 9.61
CA PRO A 265 9.69 27.73 9.40
C PRO A 265 10.62 26.53 9.59
N PRO A 266 10.21 25.51 10.37
CA PRO A 266 10.99 24.30 10.52
C PRO A 266 11.06 23.52 9.20
N LEU A 267 12.20 22.87 8.96
CA LEU A 267 12.43 22.08 7.77
C LEU A 267 11.73 20.70 7.88
N ASP A 268 10.43 20.62 7.65
CA ASP A 268 9.69 19.35 7.65
C ASP A 268 8.48 19.37 6.70
N ILE A 269 7.85 18.20 6.52
CA ILE A 269 6.73 18.04 5.60
C ILE A 269 5.45 18.67 6.16
N ILE A 270 5.26 18.73 7.47
CA ILE A 270 4.12 19.44 8.08
C ILE A 270 4.17 20.91 7.68
N GLU A 271 5.32 21.56 7.84
CA GLU A 271 5.51 22.96 7.47
C GLU A 271 5.37 23.17 5.95
N TYR A 272 5.85 22.22 5.14
CA TYR A 272 5.65 22.27 3.69
C TYR A 272 4.17 22.20 3.30
N ILE A 273 3.38 21.38 3.98
CA ILE A 273 1.93 21.28 3.76
C ILE A 273 1.22 22.56 4.23
N LEU A 274 1.60 23.11 5.40
CA LEU A 274 1.01 24.33 5.95
C LEU A 274 1.19 25.54 5.03
N ASN A 275 2.33 25.65 4.35
CA ASN A 275 2.64 26.76 3.45
C ASN A 275 2.14 26.54 2.02
N ASN A 276 1.47 25.43 1.74
CA ASN A 276 0.96 25.17 0.40
C ASN A 276 -0.45 25.77 0.25
N PRO A 277 -0.67 26.71 -0.69
CA PRO A 277 -1.92 27.47 -0.82
C PRO A 277 -3.14 26.59 -1.13
N LYS A 278 -2.94 25.39 -1.68
CA LYS A 278 -4.02 24.40 -1.87
C LYS A 278 -4.57 23.83 -0.55
N TYR A 279 -3.84 24.02 0.54
CA TYR A 279 -4.19 23.59 1.89
C TYR A 279 -4.36 24.77 2.88
N GLU A 280 -4.05 26.01 2.49
CA GLU A 280 -4.26 27.22 3.29
C GLU A 280 -5.72 27.43 3.69
N THR A 281 -6.67 27.19 2.78
CA THR A 281 -8.13 27.24 3.08
C THR A 281 -8.62 26.02 3.88
N LYS A 282 -7.72 25.09 4.21
CA LYS A 282 -7.99 23.81 4.86
C LYS A 282 -7.13 23.57 6.10
N SER A 283 -6.56 24.60 6.73
CA SER A 283 -5.85 24.45 8.01
C SER A 283 -6.76 23.81 9.09
N TYR A 284 -8.05 24.14 9.09
CA TYR A 284 -9.09 23.46 9.89
C TYR A 284 -9.30 22.00 9.51
N TYR A 285 -9.07 21.61 8.26
CA TYR A 285 -9.21 20.23 7.81
C TYR A 285 -7.99 19.37 8.12
N LEU A 286 -6.78 19.92 8.26
CA LEU A 286 -5.64 19.14 8.76
C LEU A 286 -5.91 18.65 10.20
N CYS A 287 -6.55 19.46 11.05
CA CYS A 287 -7.01 18.99 12.36
C CYS A 287 -8.17 17.97 12.32
N SER A 288 -8.92 17.88 11.21
CA SER A 288 -10.02 16.92 11.03
C SER A 288 -9.66 15.70 10.16
N LEU A 289 -8.51 15.75 9.47
CA LEU A 289 -7.93 14.66 8.67
C LEU A 289 -7.13 13.66 9.53
N TRP A 290 -6.75 14.02 10.76
CA TRP A 290 -5.98 13.20 11.71
C TRP A 290 -6.72 12.97 13.03
#